data_AF-A0A3D0KN87-F1
#
_entry.id   AF-A0A3D0KN87-F1
#
_cell.length_a   1.000
_cell.length_b   1.000
_cell.length_c   1.000
_cell.angle_alpha   90.00
_cell.angle_beta   90.00
_cell.angle_gamma   90.00
#
_symmetry.space_group_name_H-M   'P 1'
#
loop_
_entity.id
_entity.type
_entity.pdbx_description
1 polymer ?
#
loop_
_entity_poly.entity_id
_entity_poly.type
_entity_poly.pdbx_seq_one_letter_code
_entity_poly.pdbx_strand_id
1 'polypeptide(L)'
;HNNWSLSTNTGENLLSPGKHPEKNLVFQLFLAAVVKAVDEYQDLLRATVASAGNDHRLGAHEAPPAIISMYLGDDLGEMVDSIINGEEYVSHGKERMQTGVDVLADFKKDTSDRNRTSPFA
;
A
#
# COMPACT_ATOMS: atom_id res chain seq x y z
N HIS A 1 0.35 -12.42 -9.19
CA HIS A 1 0.83 -11.47 -8.16
C HIS A 1 2.32 -11.32 -8.36
N ASN A 2 2.81 -10.09 -8.44
CA ASN A 2 4.24 -9.79 -8.52
C ASN A 2 4.57 -8.90 -7.33
N ASN A 3 5.39 -9.41 -6.40
CA ASN A 3 5.89 -8.60 -5.30
C ASN A 3 7.15 -7.91 -5.78
N TRP A 4 7.13 -6.59 -5.81
CA TRP A 4 8.19 -5.77 -6.37
C TRP A 4 8.81 -4.87 -5.30
N SER A 5 10.13 -4.68 -5.37
CA SER A 5 10.88 -3.78 -4.52
C SER A 5 12.03 -3.13 -5.27
N LEU A 6 12.49 -1.99 -4.75
CA LEU A 6 13.65 -1.25 -5.27
C LEU A 6 14.67 -1.09 -4.16
N SER A 7 15.91 -1.54 -4.41
CA SER A 7 17.01 -1.44 -3.45
C SER A 7 18.24 -0.80 -4.07
N THR A 8 19.01 -0.11 -3.24
CA THR A 8 20.32 0.44 -3.63
C THR A 8 21.37 -0.66 -3.71
N ASN A 9 22.52 -0.35 -4.32
CA ASN A 9 23.69 -1.23 -4.34
C ASN A 9 24.29 -1.48 -2.95
N THR A 10 23.94 -0.69 -1.94
CA THR A 10 24.34 -0.90 -0.54
C THR A 10 23.34 -1.72 0.28
N GLY A 11 22.23 -2.14 -0.34
CA GLY A 11 21.23 -3.01 0.29
C GLY A 11 20.05 -2.29 0.95
N GLU A 12 19.95 -0.97 0.82
CA GLU A 12 18.84 -0.19 1.38
C GLU A 12 17.58 -0.34 0.52
N ASN A 13 16.48 -0.80 1.09
CA ASN A 13 15.18 -0.88 0.42
C ASN A 13 14.48 0.49 0.43
N LEU A 14 14.32 1.07 -0.76
CA LEU A 14 13.76 2.40 -0.99
C LEU A 14 12.24 2.47 -0.75
N LEU A 15 11.56 1.33 -0.76
CA LEU A 15 10.13 1.20 -0.48
C LEU A 15 9.85 0.72 0.94
N SER A 16 10.86 0.72 1.81
CA SER A 16 10.68 0.40 3.23
C SER A 16 10.30 1.66 4.03
N PRO A 17 9.13 1.71 4.67
CA PRO A 17 8.72 2.86 5.48
C PRO A 17 9.62 3.07 6.70
N GLY A 18 10.13 1.99 7.29
CA GLY A 18 10.85 2.03 8.56
C GLY A 18 9.92 2.23 9.76
N LYS A 19 10.47 2.65 10.90
CA LYS A 19 9.71 2.86 12.15
C LYS A 19 8.95 4.20 12.19
N HIS A 20 9.47 5.18 11.48
CA HIS A 20 8.99 6.57 11.44
C HIS A 20 8.88 7.00 9.98
N PRO A 21 7.89 6.47 9.23
CA PRO A 21 7.71 6.78 7.81
C PRO A 21 7.54 8.28 7.56
N GLU A 22 6.94 9.02 8.50
CA GLU A 22 6.74 10.47 8.47
C GLU A 22 8.05 11.27 8.50
N LYS A 23 9.16 10.65 8.93
CA LYS A 23 10.51 11.25 8.94
C LYS A 23 11.42 10.70 7.86
N ASN A 24 10.99 9.66 7.15
CA ASN A 24 11.79 8.96 6.14
C ASN A 24 11.60 9.59 4.76
N LEU A 25 12.32 10.69 4.49
CA LEU A 25 12.20 11.44 3.23
C LEU A 25 12.53 10.61 1.98
N VAL A 26 13.44 9.63 2.09
CA VAL A 26 13.76 8.74 0.97
C VAL A 26 12.54 7.89 0.62
N PHE A 27 11.95 7.23 1.62
CA PHE A 27 10.73 6.46 1.42
C PHE A 27 9.59 7.32 0.87
N GLN A 28 9.34 8.51 1.44
CA GLN A 28 8.29 9.42 0.97
C GLN A 28 8.48 9.83 -0.49
N LEU A 29 9.71 10.15 -0.88
CA LEU A 29 10.04 10.50 -2.27
C LEU A 29 9.73 9.34 -3.22
N PHE A 30 10.19 8.14 -2.91
CA PHE A 30 9.97 6.97 -3.76
C PHE A 30 8.50 6.54 -3.76
N LEU A 31 7.80 6.63 -2.64
CA LEU A 31 6.37 6.38 -2.56
C LEU A 31 5.61 7.35 -3.48
N ALA A 32 5.87 8.65 -3.38
CA ALA A 32 5.25 9.66 -4.24
C ALA A 32 5.55 9.42 -5.72
N ALA A 33 6.79 9.08 -6.06
CA ALA A 33 7.19 8.75 -7.43
C ALA A 33 6.45 7.51 -7.96
N VAL A 34 6.28 6.47 -7.15
CA VAL A 34 5.52 5.26 -7.52
C VAL A 34 4.04 5.57 -7.69
N VAL A 35 3.42 6.30 -6.76
CA VAL A 35 2.01 6.74 -6.88
C VAL A 35 1.83 7.51 -8.19
N LYS A 36 2.73 8.45 -8.49
CA LYS A 36 2.66 9.23 -9.73
C LYS A 36 2.84 8.36 -10.98
N ALA A 37 3.77 7.40 -10.95
CA ALA A 37 3.99 6.49 -12.08
C ALA A 37 2.78 5.58 -12.33
N VAL A 38 2.11 5.09 -11.27
CA VAL A 38 0.89 4.27 -11.42
C VAL A 38 -0.24 5.10 -12.02
N ASP A 39 -0.43 6.34 -11.56
CA ASP A 39 -1.42 7.30 -12.10
C ASP A 39 -1.16 7.62 -13.59
N GLU A 40 0.08 7.95 -13.93
CA GLU A 40 0.46 8.41 -15.28
C GLU A 40 0.52 7.27 -16.30
N TYR A 41 0.97 6.07 -15.90
CA TYR A 41 1.20 4.93 -16.79
C TYR A 41 0.20 3.79 -16.61
N GLN A 42 -0.99 4.07 -16.07
CA GLN A 42 -2.03 3.06 -15.83
C GLN A 42 -2.39 2.23 -17.06
N ASP A 43 -2.53 2.85 -18.23
CA ASP A 43 -2.88 2.14 -19.48
C ASP A 43 -1.79 1.16 -19.89
N LEU A 44 -0.52 1.57 -19.75
CA LEU A 44 0.63 0.71 -20.04
C LEU A 44 0.66 -0.49 -19.07
N LEU A 45 0.47 -0.25 -17.78
CA LEU A 45 0.40 -1.31 -16.77
C LEU A 45 -0.73 -2.30 -17.10
N ARG A 46 -1.93 -1.79 -17.44
CA ARG A 46 -3.08 -2.62 -17.80
C ARG A 46 -2.84 -3.46 -19.07
N ALA A 47 -2.17 -2.89 -20.07
CA ALA A 47 -1.85 -3.56 -21.32
C ALA A 47 -0.86 -4.71 -21.12
N THR A 48 0.11 -4.58 -20.21
CA THR A 48 1.15 -5.61 -19.99
C THR A 48 0.59 -6.94 -19.46
N VAL A 49 -0.61 -6.93 -18.88
CA VAL A 49 -1.29 -8.11 -18.34
C VAL A 49 -2.55 -8.49 -19.11
N ALA A 50 -2.82 -7.83 -20.24
CA ALA A 50 -4.02 -8.05 -21.04
C ALA A 50 -3.95 -9.39 -21.80
N SER A 51 -4.94 -10.24 -21.58
CA SER A 51 -5.16 -11.47 -22.33
C SER A 51 -6.61 -11.87 -22.19
N ALA A 52 -7.18 -12.57 -23.18
CA ALA A 52 -8.59 -12.98 -23.14
C ALA A 52 -8.97 -13.71 -21.83
N GLY A 53 -8.10 -14.60 -21.35
CA GLY A 53 -8.34 -15.31 -20.08
C GLY A 53 -8.24 -14.42 -18.84
N ASN A 54 -7.27 -13.50 -18.80
CA ASN A 54 -7.14 -12.60 -17.65
C ASN A 54 -8.24 -11.53 -17.65
N ASP A 55 -8.62 -11.01 -18.81
CA ASP A 55 -9.67 -9.99 -18.94
C ASP A 55 -11.04 -10.52 -18.52
N HIS A 56 -11.33 -11.79 -18.80
CA HIS A 56 -12.53 -12.47 -18.28
C HIS A 56 -12.51 -12.63 -16.75
N ARG A 57 -11.33 -12.67 -16.13
CA ARG A 57 -11.15 -12.89 -14.68
C ARG A 57 -11.21 -11.60 -13.87
N LEU A 58 -10.75 -10.48 -14.42
CA LEU A 58 -10.64 -9.20 -13.69
C LEU A 58 -12.00 -8.74 -13.14
N GLY A 59 -12.02 -8.30 -11.88
CA GLY A 59 -13.22 -7.83 -11.18
C GLY A 59 -14.12 -8.94 -10.62
N ALA A 60 -13.71 -10.21 -10.69
CA ALA A 60 -14.45 -11.35 -10.13
C ALA A 60 -13.58 -12.22 -9.22
N HIS A 61 -14.20 -12.96 -8.29
CA HIS A 61 -13.54 -14.01 -7.49
C HIS A 61 -12.17 -13.60 -6.90
N GLU A 62 -12.12 -12.51 -6.13
CA GLU A 62 -10.91 -11.95 -5.52
C GLU A 62 -9.87 -11.39 -6.51
N ALA A 63 -10.14 -11.39 -7.82
CA ALA A 63 -9.30 -10.69 -8.78
C ALA A 63 -9.53 -9.18 -8.70
N PRO A 64 -8.48 -8.37 -8.86
CA PRO A 64 -8.63 -6.92 -8.91
C PRO A 64 -9.45 -6.48 -10.12
N PRO A 65 -10.10 -5.30 -10.08
CA PRO A 65 -10.81 -4.74 -11.22
C PRO A 65 -9.85 -4.44 -12.38
N ALA A 66 -10.40 -4.23 -13.57
CA ALA A 66 -9.62 -3.83 -14.74
C ALA A 66 -9.13 -2.37 -14.69
N ILE A 67 -9.69 -1.57 -13.78
CA ILE A 67 -9.28 -0.19 -13.52
C ILE A 67 -8.05 -0.25 -12.63
N ILE A 68 -6.93 0.35 -13.05
CA ILE A 68 -5.71 0.41 -12.25
C ILE A 68 -5.91 1.42 -11.11
N SER A 69 -5.64 0.98 -9.89
CA SER A 69 -5.66 1.80 -8.69
C SER A 69 -4.55 1.33 -7.75
N MET A 70 -4.15 2.22 -6.85
CA MET A 70 -3.15 1.94 -5.83
C MET A 70 -3.80 2.03 -4.45
N TYR A 71 -3.53 1.03 -3.62
CA TYR A 71 -3.95 0.99 -2.23
C TYR A 71 -2.73 1.21 -1.33
N LEU A 72 -2.80 2.19 -0.42
CA LEU A 72 -1.69 2.51 0.47
C LEU A 72 -1.83 1.93 1.88
N GLY A 73 -3.05 1.59 2.30
CA GLY A 73 -3.35 1.35 3.72
C GLY A 73 -3.79 2.63 4.43
N ASP A 74 -4.54 2.49 5.51
CA ASP A 74 -5.05 3.61 6.30
C ASP A 74 -3.89 4.46 6.87
N ASP A 75 -2.94 3.83 7.55
CA ASP A 75 -1.80 4.52 8.19
C ASP A 75 -0.96 5.35 7.18
N LEU A 76 -0.62 4.76 6.03
CA LEU A 76 0.18 5.46 5.01
C LEU A 76 -0.67 6.47 4.24
N GLY A 77 -1.95 6.20 4.04
CA GLY A 77 -2.89 7.13 3.43
C GLY A 77 -3.01 8.43 4.23
N GLU A 78 -3.26 8.32 5.53
CA GLU A 78 -3.33 9.48 6.43
C GLU A 78 -2.01 10.25 6.52
N MET A 79 -0.87 9.56 6.48
CA MET A 79 0.44 10.21 6.41
C MET A 79 0.57 11.03 5.12
N VAL A 80 0.17 10.46 3.98
CA VAL A 80 0.18 11.18 2.69
C VAL A 80 -0.78 12.37 2.71
N ASP A 81 -1.99 12.20 3.25
CA ASP A 81 -2.96 13.29 3.39
C ASP A 81 -2.43 14.41 4.28
N SER A 82 -1.76 14.08 5.38
CA SER A 82 -1.10 15.04 6.27
C SER A 82 -0.03 15.84 5.52
N ILE A 83 0.77 15.19 4.67
CA ILE A 83 1.77 15.86 3.82
C ILE A 83 1.10 16.80 2.81
N ILE A 84 0.02 16.36 2.16
CA ILE A 84 -0.72 17.16 1.17
C ILE A 84 -1.34 18.41 1.82
N ASN A 85 -1.91 18.27 3.02
CA ASN A 85 -2.58 19.36 3.74
C ASN A 85 -1.61 20.25 4.54
N GLY A 86 -0.34 19.83 4.69
CA GLY A 86 0.64 20.54 5.50
C GLY A 86 0.37 20.44 7.01
N GLU A 87 -0.24 19.34 7.43
CA GLU A 87 -0.61 19.06 8.82
C GLU A 87 0.39 18.10 9.48
N GLU A 88 0.42 18.09 10.82
CA GLU A 88 1.23 17.12 11.56
C GLU A 88 0.55 15.74 11.51
N TYR A 89 1.26 14.74 10.97
CA TYR A 89 0.78 13.36 11.01
C TYR A 89 0.81 12.83 12.44
N VAL A 90 -0.35 12.40 12.93
CA VAL A 90 -0.50 11.74 14.24
C VAL A 90 -0.69 10.25 14.02
N SER A 91 0.35 9.45 14.28
CA SER A 91 0.23 8.00 14.17
C SER A 91 -0.80 7.45 15.18
N HIS A 92 -1.73 6.62 14.70
CA HIS A 92 -2.69 5.92 15.55
C HIS A 92 -2.07 4.88 16.50
N GLY A 93 -0.76 4.63 16.39
CA GLY A 93 -0.05 3.68 17.24
C GLY A 93 -0.57 2.25 17.09
N LYS A 94 -0.02 1.32 17.89
CA LYS A 94 -0.49 -0.08 17.88
C LYS A 94 -1.76 -0.20 18.72
N GLU A 95 -2.92 -0.22 18.08
CA GLU A 95 -4.17 -0.56 18.76
C GLU A 95 -4.15 -2.02 19.26
N ARG A 96 -4.63 -2.22 20.49
CA ARG A 96 -4.94 -3.56 21.01
C ARG A 96 -6.32 -3.96 20.50
N MET A 97 -6.41 -5.09 19.82
CA MET A 97 -7.68 -5.66 19.41
C MET A 97 -8.34 -6.27 20.66
N GLN A 98 -9.36 -5.61 21.20
CA GLN A 98 -10.15 -6.15 22.31
C GLN A 98 -11.08 -7.22 21.76
N THR A 99 -10.83 -8.49 22.10
CA THR A 99 -11.60 -9.64 21.62
C THR A 99 -12.97 -9.74 22.27
N GLY A 100 -13.19 -9.05 23.40
CA GLY A 100 -14.44 -9.07 24.16
C GLY A 100 -14.67 -10.38 24.92
N VAL A 101 -13.67 -11.26 25.03
CA VAL A 101 -13.78 -12.56 25.72
C VAL A 101 -12.59 -12.74 26.67
N ASP A 102 -12.86 -12.97 27.95
CA ASP A 102 -11.85 -13.04 29.03
C ASP A 102 -10.77 -14.13 28.83
N VAL A 103 -11.02 -15.11 27.94
CA VAL A 103 -10.17 -16.29 27.74
C VAL A 103 -9.13 -16.09 26.63
N LEU A 104 -9.34 -15.13 25.72
CA LEU A 104 -8.44 -14.89 24.59
C LEU A 104 -7.48 -13.75 24.92
N ALA A 105 -6.17 -14.01 24.76
CA ALA A 105 -5.16 -12.98 24.91
C ALA A 105 -5.41 -11.83 23.91
N ASP A 106 -5.26 -10.59 24.35
CA ASP A 106 -5.31 -9.43 23.47
C ASP A 106 -4.18 -9.52 22.44
N PHE A 107 -4.53 -9.45 21.15
CA PHE A 107 -3.56 -9.41 20.06
C PHE A 107 -3.34 -7.97 19.60
N LYS A 108 -2.13 -7.68 19.13
CA LYS A 108 -1.84 -6.40 18.48
C LYS A 108 -2.55 -6.40 17.13
N LYS A 109 -3.37 -5.38 16.87
CA LYS A 109 -3.97 -5.17 15.55
C LYS A 109 -2.83 -4.98 14.55
N ASP A 110 -2.78 -5.83 13.52
CA ASP A 110 -1.90 -5.63 12.39
C ASP A 110 -2.48 -4.47 11.58
N THR A 111 -1.77 -3.36 11.52
CA THR A 111 -2.21 -2.16 10.77
C THR A 111 -1.80 -2.23 9.31
N SER A 112 -1.08 -3.28 8.88
CA SER A 112 -0.85 -3.53 7.46
C SER A 112 -2.14 -4.07 6.82
N ASP A 113 -3.04 -3.16 6.45
CA ASP A 113 -4.19 -3.54 5.64
C ASP A 113 -3.69 -4.08 4.30
N ARG A 114 -4.03 -5.34 4.03
CA ARG A 114 -3.69 -6.03 2.80
C ARG A 114 -4.95 -6.12 1.96
N ASN A 115 -5.27 -5.04 1.27
CA ASN A 115 -6.33 -5.08 0.29
C ASN A 115 -5.88 -5.92 -0.92
N ARG A 116 -6.33 -7.19 -0.94
CA ARG A 116 -6.04 -8.15 -2.02
C ARG A 116 -6.80 -7.88 -3.32
N THR A 117 -7.74 -6.93 -3.31
CA THR A 117 -8.57 -6.58 -4.48
C THR A 117 -8.09 -5.32 -5.21
N SER A 118 -7.07 -4.64 -4.70
CA SER A 118 -6.44 -3.54 -5.45
C SER A 118 -5.47 -4.08 -6.50
N PRO A 119 -5.42 -3.53 -7.73
CA PRO A 119 -4.41 -3.87 -8.74
C PRO A 119 -2.98 -3.61 -8.27
N PHE A 120 -2.76 -2.54 -7.50
CA PHE A 120 -1.49 -2.22 -6.85
C PHE A 120 -1.74 -2.01 -5.35
N ALA A 121 -0.95 -2.65 -4.49
CA ALA A 121 -1.04 -2.59 -3.03
C ALA A 121 0.34 -2.75 -2.40
#